data_AF-A0A353ZMY8-F1
#
_entry.id   AF-A0A353ZMY8-F1
#
_cell.length_a   1.000
_cell.length_b   1.000
_cell.length_c   1.000
_cell.angle_alpha   90.00
_cell.angle_beta   90.00
_cell.angle_gamma   90.00
#
_symmetry.space_group_name_H-M   'P 1'
#
loop_
_entity.id
_entity.type
_entity.pdbx_description
1 polymer ?
#
loop_
_entity_poly.entity_id
_entity_poly.type
_entity_poly.pdbx_seq_one_letter_code
_entity_poly.pdbx_strand_id
1 'polypeptide(L)'
;MSERVAEIREASEQEDRIYALNLATIRKAAELTQDELAARLGIDQSVVSKTERREDMLLSTLMDYLSAAGVEDAKMVVHVNGREIELDLRSLQHNARL
;
A
#
# COMPACT_ATOMS: atom_id res chain seq x y z
N MET A 1 19.20 28.19 -4.89
CA MET A 1 19.74 26.86 -5.27
C MET A 1 18.98 25.70 -4.61
N SER A 2 18.05 25.94 -3.68
CA SER A 2 17.31 24.86 -3.00
C SER A 2 15.93 24.53 -3.61
N GLU A 3 15.22 25.50 -4.20
CA GLU A 3 13.88 25.27 -4.81
C GLU A 3 13.92 24.41 -6.07
N ARG A 4 14.88 24.66 -6.97
CA ARG A 4 15.01 23.89 -8.23
C ARG A 4 15.29 22.40 -8.02
N VAL A 5 15.87 22.02 -6.87
CA VAL A 5 16.14 20.61 -6.55
C VAL A 5 14.90 19.94 -5.94
N ALA A 6 14.05 20.69 -5.22
CA ALA A 6 12.79 20.19 -4.71
C ALA A 6 11.77 19.95 -5.83
N GLU A 7 11.61 20.91 -6.77
CA GLU A 7 10.72 20.75 -7.93
C GLU A 7 11.11 19.57 -8.83
N ILE A 8 12.41 19.33 -9.02
CA ILE A 8 12.90 18.21 -9.83
C ILE A 8 12.62 16.86 -9.12
N ARG A 9 12.72 16.80 -7.79
CA ARG A 9 12.38 15.59 -7.03
C ARG A 9 10.88 15.31 -7.05
N GLU A 10 10.06 16.33 -6.82
CA GLU A 10 8.60 16.21 -6.87
C GLU A 10 8.09 15.76 -8.25
N ALA A 11 8.68 16.29 -9.32
CA ALA A 11 8.38 15.88 -10.69
C ALA A 11 8.82 14.44 -10.97
N SER A 12 10.03 14.05 -10.55
CA SER A 12 10.54 12.69 -10.74
C SER A 12 9.76 11.64 -9.91
N GLU A 13 9.27 12.01 -8.72
CA GLU A 13 8.41 11.17 -7.87
C GLU A 13 6.97 11.09 -8.39
N GLN A 14 6.52 12.03 -9.22
CA GLN A 14 5.24 11.92 -9.93
C GLN A 14 5.30 10.94 -11.10
N GLU A 15 6.44 10.83 -11.79
CA GLU A 15 6.57 9.98 -12.98
C GLU A 15 6.58 8.48 -12.67
N ASP A 16 7.07 8.05 -11.51
CA ASP A 16 7.11 6.64 -11.10
C ASP A 16 5.86 6.16 -10.32
N ARG A 17 4.84 7.01 -10.19
CA ARG A 17 3.62 6.65 -9.48
C ARG A 17 2.77 5.67 -10.29
N ILE A 18 2.89 4.39 -9.98
CA ILE A 18 1.85 3.42 -10.31
C ILE A 18 0.61 3.80 -9.49
N TYR A 19 -0.39 4.39 -10.15
CA TYR A 19 -1.72 4.53 -9.56
C TYR A 19 -2.31 3.12 -9.38
N ALA A 20 -2.08 2.54 -8.21
CA ALA A 20 -2.63 1.25 -7.86
C ALA A 20 -4.15 1.38 -7.72
N LEU A 21 -4.88 0.93 -8.74
CA LEU A 21 -6.34 0.92 -8.75
C LEU A 21 -6.92 -0.16 -7.82
N ASN A 22 -6.10 -1.13 -7.36
CA ASN A 22 -6.48 -2.21 -6.43
C ASN A 22 -5.25 -2.98 -5.89
N LEU A 23 -5.44 -3.79 -4.85
CA LEU A 23 -4.42 -4.67 -4.25
C LEU A 23 -3.71 -5.59 -5.25
N ALA A 24 -4.45 -6.08 -6.26
CA ALA A 24 -3.87 -6.95 -7.29
C ALA A 24 -2.76 -6.24 -8.08
N THR A 25 -2.82 -4.91 -8.20
CA THR A 25 -1.77 -4.11 -8.84
C THR A 25 -0.49 -4.14 -8.02
N ILE A 26 -0.60 -4.03 -6.69
CA ILE A 26 0.55 -4.12 -5.77
C ILE A 26 1.21 -5.49 -5.86
N ARG A 27 0.42 -6.57 -5.80
CA ARG A 27 0.96 -7.93 -5.95
C ARG A 27 1.66 -8.15 -7.30
N LYS A 28 1.07 -7.64 -8.39
CA LYS A 28 1.68 -7.74 -9.73
C LYS A 28 2.97 -6.94 -9.82
N ALA A 29 3.04 -5.76 -9.20
CA ALA A 29 4.25 -4.96 -9.12
C ALA A 29 5.35 -5.66 -8.30
N ALA A 30 4.95 -6.46 -7.31
CA ALA A 30 5.85 -7.35 -6.58
C ALA A 30 6.20 -8.66 -7.33
N GLU A 31 5.77 -8.81 -8.58
CA GLU A 31 6.00 -10.00 -9.43
C GLU A 31 5.45 -11.31 -8.85
N LEU A 32 4.37 -11.24 -8.07
CA LEU A 32 3.76 -12.42 -7.43
C LEU A 32 2.47 -12.88 -8.11
N THR A 33 2.29 -14.19 -8.20
CA THR A 33 1.00 -14.83 -8.46
C THR A 33 0.11 -14.82 -7.22
N GLN A 34 -1.20 -15.05 -7.41
CA GLN A 34 -2.11 -15.17 -6.26
C GLN A 34 -1.76 -16.39 -5.39
N ASP A 35 -1.26 -17.47 -5.99
CA ASP A 35 -0.82 -18.68 -5.26
C ASP A 35 0.42 -18.42 -4.40
N GLU A 36 1.42 -17.70 -4.92
CA GLU A 36 2.62 -17.35 -4.16
C GLU A 36 2.29 -16.42 -2.99
N LEU A 37 1.43 -15.43 -3.21
CA LEU A 37 0.99 -14.55 -2.11
C LEU A 37 0.16 -15.31 -1.07
N ALA A 38 -0.70 -16.23 -1.51
CA ALA A 38 -1.49 -17.08 -0.63
C ALA A 38 -0.60 -17.99 0.23
N ALA A 39 0.44 -18.57 -0.38
CA ALA A 39 1.44 -19.38 0.32
C ALA A 39 2.18 -18.56 1.39
N ARG A 40 2.57 -17.31 1.10
CA ARG A 40 3.19 -16.39 2.08
C ARG A 40 2.25 -16.04 3.24
N LEU A 41 0.96 -15.94 2.97
CA LEU A 41 -0.08 -15.65 3.96
C LEU A 41 -0.55 -16.91 4.72
N GLY A 42 -0.15 -18.11 4.29
CA GLY A 42 -0.65 -19.37 4.85
C GLY A 42 -2.14 -19.61 4.63
N ILE A 43 -2.71 -19.07 3.56
CA ILE A 43 -4.14 -19.15 3.22
C ILE A 43 -4.35 -19.75 1.83
N ASP A 44 -5.60 -20.08 1.51
CA ASP A 44 -5.98 -20.55 0.18
C ASP A 44 -5.98 -19.40 -0.85
N GLN A 45 -5.57 -19.68 -2.09
CA GLN A 45 -5.52 -18.68 -3.16
C GLN A 45 -6.88 -18.04 -3.44
N SER A 46 -7.99 -18.76 -3.26
CA SER A 46 -9.33 -18.19 -3.41
C SER A 46 -9.62 -17.08 -2.39
N VAL A 47 -8.97 -17.12 -1.23
CA VAL A 47 -9.05 -16.05 -0.21
C VAL A 47 -8.33 -14.80 -0.70
N VAL A 48 -7.11 -14.93 -1.24
CA VAL A 48 -6.39 -13.80 -1.87
C VAL A 48 -7.23 -13.19 -2.99
N SER A 49 -7.78 -14.04 -3.86
CA SER A 49 -8.63 -13.62 -4.97
C SER A 49 -9.88 -12.86 -4.49
N LYS A 50 -10.51 -13.29 -3.39
CA LYS A 50 -11.63 -12.58 -2.76
C LYS A 50 -11.17 -11.26 -2.14
N THR A 51 -10.06 -11.25 -1.41
CA THR A 51 -9.51 -10.04 -0.77
C THR A 51 -9.23 -8.94 -1.80
N GLU A 52 -8.65 -9.28 -2.95
CA GLU A 52 -8.37 -8.33 -4.04
C GLU A 52 -9.62 -7.71 -4.69
N ARG A 53 -10.79 -8.33 -4.50
CA ARG A 53 -12.08 -7.89 -5.04
C ARG A 53 -12.97 -7.19 -4.02
N ARG A 54 -12.58 -7.15 -2.74
CA ARG A 54 -13.39 -6.53 -1.69
C ARG A 54 -13.25 -5.01 -1.73
N GLU A 55 -14.37 -4.33 -1.52
CA GLU A 55 -14.43 -2.87 -1.37
C GLU A 55 -13.99 -2.43 0.03
N ASP A 56 -14.29 -3.25 1.05
CA ASP A 56 -13.94 -2.99 2.44
C ASP A 56 -13.02 -4.06 3.02
N MET A 57 -12.08 -3.63 3.86
CA MET A 57 -11.22 -4.53 4.64
C MET A 57 -10.74 -3.89 5.94
N LEU A 58 -10.43 -4.75 6.91
CA LEU A 58 -9.74 -4.32 8.12
C LEU A 58 -8.33 -3.83 7.77
N LEU A 59 -7.86 -2.79 8.45
CA LEU A 59 -6.51 -2.27 8.28
C LEU A 59 -5.46 -3.38 8.54
N SER A 60 -5.69 -4.26 9.52
CA SER A 60 -4.79 -5.40 9.76
C SER A 60 -4.69 -6.33 8.55
N THR A 61 -5.81 -6.62 7.88
CA THR A 61 -5.83 -7.48 6.69
C THR A 61 -5.09 -6.82 5.52
N LEU A 62 -5.25 -5.50 5.36
CA LEU A 62 -4.46 -4.73 4.40
C LEU A 62 -2.97 -4.85 4.71
N MET A 63 -2.57 -4.62 5.96
CA MET A 63 -1.18 -4.66 6.38
C MET A 63 -0.55 -6.05 6.23
N ASP A 64 -1.28 -7.12 6.54
CA ASP A 64 -0.83 -8.50 6.35
C ASP A 64 -0.59 -8.77 4.85
N TYR A 65 -1.52 -8.34 3.99
CA TYR A 65 -1.39 -8.47 2.54
C TYR A 65 -0.16 -7.73 2.00
N LEU A 66 -0.02 -6.45 2.37
CA LEU A 66 1.11 -5.61 1.93
C LEU A 66 2.44 -6.19 2.38
N SER A 67 2.51 -6.65 3.64
CA SER A 67 3.71 -7.29 4.19
C SER A 67 4.07 -8.57 3.43
N ALA A 68 3.08 -9.43 3.13
CA ALA A 68 3.30 -10.65 2.35
C ALA A 68 3.70 -10.36 0.89
N ALA A 69 3.20 -9.26 0.31
CA ALA A 69 3.61 -8.77 -0.99
C ALA A 69 5.03 -8.17 -0.99
N GLY A 70 5.66 -7.99 0.18
CA GLY A 70 7.01 -7.43 0.31
C GLY A 70 7.05 -5.91 0.34
N VAL A 71 5.94 -5.25 0.66
CA VAL A 71 5.89 -3.79 0.77
C VAL A 71 6.63 -3.33 2.03
N GLU A 72 7.69 -2.55 1.82
CA GLU A 72 8.57 -2.09 2.90
C GLU A 72 7.99 -0.89 3.66
N ASP A 73 7.25 -0.02 2.98
CA ASP A 73 6.61 1.17 3.55
C ASP A 73 5.24 1.43 2.91
N ALA A 74 4.28 1.87 3.72
CA ALA A 74 2.91 2.14 3.29
C ALA A 74 2.35 3.36 4.03
N LYS A 75 1.99 4.39 3.27
CA LYS A 75 1.54 5.69 3.78
C LYS A 75 0.14 6.00 3.29
N MET A 76 -0.67 6.63 4.13
CA MET A 76 -1.94 7.23 3.77
C MET A 76 -1.81 8.75 3.79
N VAL A 77 -2.10 9.35 2.65
CA VAL A 77 -2.09 10.81 2.51
C VAL A 77 -3.51 11.32 2.60
N VAL A 78 -3.77 12.23 3.54
CA VAL A 78 -5.07 12.89 3.70
C VAL A 78 -4.92 14.40 3.56
N HIS A 79 -5.92 15.03 2.93
CA HIS A 79 -5.94 16.48 2.71
C HIS A 79 -7.02 17.11 3.58
N VAL A 80 -6.64 18.02 4.48
CA VAL A 80 -7.57 18.71 5.38
C VAL A 80 -7.19 20.19 5.48
N ASN A 81 -8.15 21.08 5.19
CA ASN A 81 -7.96 22.55 5.25
C ASN A 81 -6.74 23.05 4.45
N GLY A 82 -6.50 22.48 3.26
CA GLY A 82 -5.36 22.82 2.41
C GLY A 82 -4.01 22.33 2.94
N ARG A 83 -3.99 21.46 3.95
CA ARG A 83 -2.79 20.79 4.45
C ARG A 83 -2.80 19.33 4.03
N GLU A 84 -1.68 18.87 3.50
CA GLU A 84 -1.41 17.46 3.31
C GLU A 84 -0.87 16.88 4.62
N ILE A 85 -1.45 15.75 5.06
CA ILE A 85 -1.03 15.01 6.24
C ILE A 85 -0.72 13.60 5.80
N GLU A 86 0.54 13.20 5.98
CA GLU A 86 0.99 11.84 5.75
C GLU A 86 0.90 11.02 7.03
N LEU A 87 0.29 9.85 6.94
CA LEU A 87 0.11 8.91 8.03
C LEU A 87 0.79 7.59 7.68
N ASP A 88 1.73 7.15 8.51
CA ASP A 88 2.28 5.80 8.42
C ASP A 88 1.21 4.78 8.85
N LEU A 89 0.88 3.84 7.95
CA LEU A 89 -0.14 2.82 8.21
C LEU A 89 0.28 1.83 9.30
N ARG A 90 1.59 1.56 9.49
CA ARG A 90 2.08 0.69 10.57
C ARG A 90 1.83 1.33 11.93
N SER A 91 2.08 2.62 12.04
CA SER A 91 1.83 3.41 13.25
C SER A 91 0.32 3.44 13.60
N LEU A 92 -0.56 3.53 12.61
CA LEU A 92 -2.01 3.46 12.82
C LEU A 92 -2.48 2.10 13.32
N GLN A 93 -1.91 0.99 12.83
CA GLN A 93 -2.25 -0.35 13.30
C GLN A 93 -1.90 -0.56 14.78
N HIS A 94 -0.78 0.00 15.25
CA HIS A 94 -0.35 -0.13 16.64
C HIS A 94 -1.31 0.57 17.61
N ASN A 95 -1.80 1.76 17.23
CA ASN A 95 -2.71 2.54 18.05
C ASN A 95 -4.11 1.94 18.16
N ALA A 96 -4.55 1.17 17.15
CA ALA A 96 -5.86 0.52 17.14
C ALA A 96 -5.95 -0.74 18.02
N ARG A 97 -4.85 -1.19 18.63
CA ARG A 97 -4.79 -2.37 19.52
C ARG A 97 -4.82 -2.02 21.02
N LEU A 98 -4.87 -0.75 21.37
CA LEU A 98 -5.00 -0.22 22.74
C LEU A 98 -6.46 0.15 23.04
#